data_AF-A0A7Y3G953-F1
#
_entry.id   AF-A0A7Y3G953-F1
#
_cell.length_a   1.000
_cell.length_b   1.000
_cell.length_c   1.000
_cell.angle_alpha   90.00
_cell.angle_beta   90.00
_cell.angle_gamma   90.00
#
_symmetry.space_group_name_H-M   'P 1'
#
loop_
_entity.id
_entity.type
_entity.pdbx_description
1 polymer ?
#
loop_
_entity_poly.entity_id
_entity_poly.type
_entity_poly.pdbx_seq_one_letter_code
_entity_poly.pdbx_strand_id
1 'polypeptide(L)'
;MHQTRVLSGTLTAFLTACASEAVLLNSERIEQRFGNYGIELLESEDGLRRSNLYSREGNLATCRTYALVEFTEQLDERYADTHATVLAGGSIGATARERGWEVHKHTAYIGQLRLPERPTEVRRLMRLRGGELLAVHVYRLILAQADNTLPYATIIEIHHPDYLDLTDLRTLYVDDDEGTLPAADIGRMADLLFSTHAAR
;
A
#
# COMPACT_ATOMS: atom_id res chain seq x y z
N MET A 1 -68.36 24.00 -7.77
CA MET A 1 -67.25 24.19 -6.80
C MET A 1 -67.02 22.84 -6.13
N HIS A 2 -66.12 21.97 -6.63
CA HIS A 2 -64.69 21.89 -6.24
C HIS A 2 -64.56 21.84 -4.71
N GLN A 3 -64.19 20.75 -4.05
CA GLN A 3 -62.94 19.96 -4.05
C GLN A 3 -63.11 18.89 -2.94
N THR A 4 -62.32 17.85 -2.70
CA THR A 4 -61.28 17.04 -3.37
C THR A 4 -60.94 15.99 -2.30
N ARG A 5 -60.97 14.70 -2.64
CA ARG A 5 -60.35 13.65 -1.81
C ARG A 5 -58.84 13.87 -1.82
N VAL A 6 -58.20 13.91 -0.65
CA VAL A 6 -56.73 13.79 -0.58
C VAL A 6 -56.39 12.43 0.00
N LEU A 7 -55.78 11.61 -0.86
CA LEU A 7 -55.28 10.28 -0.58
C LEU A 7 -54.00 10.33 0.26
N SER A 8 -53.87 9.27 1.07
CA SER A 8 -52.69 8.82 1.78
C SER A 8 -51.39 8.92 0.97
N GLY A 9 -50.31 9.38 1.61
CA GLY A 9 -48.96 9.36 1.06
C GLY A 9 -47.94 9.18 2.16
N THR A 10 -47.56 7.94 2.45
CA THR A 10 -46.34 7.61 3.19
C THR A 10 -45.14 7.87 2.31
N LEU A 11 -44.31 8.85 2.68
CA LEU A 11 -43.04 9.13 2.04
C LEU A 11 -42.00 8.12 2.54
N THR A 12 -41.69 7.10 1.75
CA THR A 12 -40.54 6.22 2.01
C THR A 12 -39.29 6.90 1.43
N ALA A 13 -38.41 7.37 2.31
CA ALA A 13 -37.10 7.89 1.91
C ALA A 13 -36.23 6.72 1.43
N PHE A 14 -35.86 6.73 0.15
CA PHE A 14 -34.82 5.85 -0.39
C PHE A 14 -33.46 6.39 0.06
N LEU A 15 -32.83 5.70 1.00
CA LEU A 15 -31.40 5.86 1.31
C LEU A 15 -30.62 5.21 0.16
N THR A 16 -30.22 6.02 -0.81
CA THR A 16 -29.24 5.61 -1.81
C THR A 16 -27.87 5.57 -1.14
N ALA A 17 -27.47 4.40 -0.64
CA ALA A 17 -26.10 4.15 -0.26
C ALA A 17 -25.25 4.05 -1.53
N CYS A 18 -24.65 5.17 -1.95
CA CYS A 18 -23.50 5.12 -2.85
C CYS A 18 -22.32 4.58 -2.04
N ALA A 19 -22.23 3.25 -1.90
CA ALA A 19 -20.98 2.62 -1.50
C ALA A 19 -20.02 2.79 -2.68
N SER A 20 -19.06 3.71 -2.56
CA SER A 20 -17.86 3.65 -3.40
C SER A 20 -17.28 2.25 -3.23
N GLU A 21 -17.09 1.49 -4.30
CA GLU A 21 -16.35 0.23 -4.23
C GLU A 21 -15.03 0.51 -3.50
N ALA A 22 -14.85 -0.10 -2.34
CA ALA A 22 -13.65 0.11 -1.55
C ALA A 22 -12.47 -0.40 -2.37
N VAL A 23 -11.57 0.50 -2.77
CA VAL A 23 -10.33 0.14 -3.47
C VAL A 23 -9.60 -0.87 -2.59
N LEU A 24 -9.36 -2.07 -3.12
CA LEU A 24 -8.72 -3.15 -2.38
C LEU A 24 -7.35 -2.70 -1.82
N LEU A 25 -6.98 -3.18 -0.63
CA LEU A 25 -5.62 -3.08 -0.12
C LEU A 25 -4.69 -3.95 -0.96
N ASN A 26 -3.40 -3.64 -0.87
CA ASN A 26 -2.38 -4.49 -1.49
C ASN A 26 -2.43 -5.94 -0.93
N SER A 27 -2.68 -6.10 0.38
CA SER A 27 -2.87 -7.41 1.00
C SER A 27 -4.05 -8.19 0.42
N GLU A 28 -5.19 -7.53 0.26
CA GLU A 28 -6.42 -8.11 -0.29
C GLU A 28 -6.22 -8.53 -1.76
N ARG A 29 -5.51 -7.71 -2.55
CA ARG A 29 -5.16 -8.04 -3.94
C ARG A 29 -4.21 -9.24 -4.06
N ILE A 30 -3.19 -9.33 -3.19
CA ILE A 30 -2.29 -10.48 -3.16
C ILE A 30 -3.08 -11.74 -2.81
N GLU A 31 -3.92 -11.68 -1.78
CA GLU A 31 -4.76 -12.81 -1.39
C GLU A 31 -5.72 -13.23 -2.50
N GLN A 32 -6.39 -12.27 -3.14
CA GLN A 32 -7.30 -12.56 -4.25
C GLN A 32 -6.58 -13.21 -5.44
N ARG A 33 -5.36 -12.78 -5.78
CA ARG A 33 -4.61 -13.30 -6.94
C ARG A 33 -3.95 -14.65 -6.67
N PHE A 34 -3.41 -14.87 -5.46
CA PHE A 34 -2.60 -16.05 -5.15
C PHE A 34 -3.28 -17.02 -4.15
N GLY A 35 -4.49 -16.71 -3.70
CA GLY A 35 -5.29 -17.51 -2.77
C GLY A 35 -4.83 -17.43 -1.31
N ASN A 36 -3.77 -16.68 -1.02
CA ASN A 36 -3.28 -16.44 0.33
C ASN A 36 -2.36 -15.21 0.38
N TYR A 37 -2.23 -14.66 1.58
CA TYR A 37 -1.38 -13.51 1.87
C TYR A 37 -0.67 -13.71 3.22
N GLY A 38 0.58 -13.25 3.28
CA GLY A 38 1.32 -13.09 4.52
C GLY A 38 2.17 -11.82 4.49
N ILE A 39 2.48 -11.33 5.68
CA ILE A 39 3.43 -10.23 5.88
C ILE A 39 4.52 -10.68 6.84
N GLU A 40 5.74 -10.30 6.55
CA GLU A 40 6.91 -10.49 7.40
C GLU A 40 7.60 -9.14 7.58
N LEU A 41 7.85 -8.77 8.84
CA LEU A 41 8.64 -7.60 9.19
C LEU A 41 10.12 -7.97 9.08
N LEU A 42 10.85 -7.28 8.21
CA LEU A 42 12.28 -7.53 7.97
C LEU A 42 13.16 -6.63 8.83
N GLU A 43 12.77 -5.36 8.95
CA GLU A 43 13.48 -4.33 9.71
C GLU A 43 12.48 -3.27 10.18
N SER A 44 12.70 -2.72 11.37
CA SER A 44 11.91 -1.61 11.92
C SER A 44 12.75 -0.80 12.92
N GLU A 45 13.54 0.14 12.42
CA GLU A 45 14.44 0.97 13.22
C GLU A 45 14.47 2.40 12.64
N ASP A 46 14.74 3.41 13.49
CA ASP A 46 14.96 4.81 13.10
C ASP A 46 13.88 5.44 12.19
N GLY A 47 12.60 5.14 12.44
CA GLY A 47 11.48 5.68 11.64
C GLY A 47 11.31 5.00 10.27
N LEU A 48 12.11 3.98 9.98
CA LEU A 48 12.01 3.15 8.79
C LEU A 48 11.44 1.77 9.12
N ARG A 49 10.68 1.22 8.18
CA ARG A 49 10.19 -0.16 8.23
C ARG A 49 10.34 -0.83 6.87
N ARG A 50 10.91 -2.03 6.85
CA ARG A 50 10.94 -2.91 5.67
C ARG A 50 10.05 -4.11 5.89
N SER A 51 9.26 -4.46 4.88
CA SER A 51 8.38 -5.62 4.96
C SER A 51 8.31 -6.40 3.66
N ASN A 52 8.15 -7.71 3.83
CA ASN A 52 7.91 -8.68 2.78
C ASN A 52 6.43 -9.05 2.78
N LEU A 53 5.69 -8.62 1.76
CA LEU A 53 4.32 -9.05 1.52
C LEU A 53 4.38 -10.20 0.51
N TYR A 54 4.03 -11.41 0.95
CA TYR A 54 4.25 -12.62 0.19
C TYR A 54 2.98 -13.43 -0.02
N SER A 55 3.01 -14.26 -1.06
CA SER A 55 2.16 -15.42 -1.20
C SER A 55 2.96 -16.67 -0.86
N ARG A 56 2.28 -17.76 -0.49
CA ARG A 56 2.87 -19.03 -0.12
C ARG A 56 2.32 -20.16 -0.97
N GLU A 57 3.22 -21.03 -1.41
CA GLU A 57 2.91 -22.31 -2.06
C GLU A 57 3.62 -23.42 -1.30
N GLY A 58 2.86 -24.22 -0.53
CA GLY A 58 3.44 -25.16 0.43
C GLY A 58 4.31 -24.45 1.47
N ASN A 59 5.59 -24.83 1.57
CA ASN A 59 6.55 -24.19 2.48
C ASN A 59 7.26 -22.98 1.85
N LEU A 60 6.94 -22.64 0.60
CA LEU A 60 7.66 -21.65 -0.17
C LEU A 60 6.97 -20.30 -0.12
N ALA A 61 7.59 -19.30 0.52
CA ALA A 61 7.14 -17.91 0.43
C ALA A 61 7.81 -17.22 -0.77
N THR A 62 7.01 -16.53 -1.58
CA THR A 62 7.47 -15.65 -2.66
C THR A 62 6.98 -14.24 -2.40
N CYS A 63 7.91 -13.31 -2.22
CA CYS A 63 7.60 -11.89 -2.09
C CYS A 63 6.88 -11.41 -3.34
N ARG A 64 5.68 -10.83 -3.14
CA ARG A 64 4.87 -10.21 -4.19
C ARG A 64 5.00 -8.70 -4.13
N THR A 65 5.18 -8.13 -2.95
CA THR A 65 5.55 -6.73 -2.76
C THR A 65 6.60 -6.60 -1.67
N TYR A 66 7.69 -5.92 -1.97
CA TYR A 66 8.65 -5.46 -0.96
C TYR A 66 8.35 -4.00 -0.68
N ALA A 67 8.10 -3.66 0.58
CA ALA A 67 7.72 -2.31 0.98
C ALA A 67 8.77 -1.72 1.92
N LEU A 68 9.27 -0.54 1.56
CA LEU A 68 10.04 0.35 2.44
C LEU A 68 9.14 1.50 2.85
N VAL A 69 9.00 1.71 4.15
CA VAL A 69 8.14 2.70 4.76
C VAL A 69 9.01 3.65 5.56
N GLU A 70 8.82 4.95 5.35
CA GLU A 70 9.37 6.01 6.18
C GLU A 70 8.20 6.70 6.89
N PHE A 71 8.15 6.57 8.21
CA PHE A 71 7.12 7.21 9.02
C PHE A 71 7.39 8.71 9.14
N THR A 72 6.35 9.50 9.33
CA THR A 72 6.50 10.93 9.62
C THR A 72 7.23 11.14 10.94
N GLU A 73 8.17 12.11 10.98
CA GLU A 73 8.96 12.42 12.19
C GLU A 73 8.09 12.79 13.40
N GLN A 74 7.01 13.53 13.16
CA GLN A 74 6.06 13.93 14.20
C GLN A 74 4.81 13.05 14.14
N LEU A 75 4.80 12.00 14.96
CA LEU A 75 3.65 11.12 15.10
C LEU A 75 2.49 11.84 15.81
N ASP A 76 1.27 11.58 15.36
CA ASP A 76 0.05 12.07 15.97
C ASP A 76 -0.49 11.05 16.97
N GLU A 77 -0.77 11.49 18.21
CA GLU A 77 -1.27 10.63 19.28
C GLU A 77 -2.57 9.91 18.92
N ARG A 78 -3.38 10.47 18.01
CA ARG A 78 -4.65 9.89 17.59
C ARG A 78 -4.51 8.52 16.93
N TYR A 79 -3.39 8.25 16.27
CA TYR A 79 -3.13 6.95 15.65
C TYR A 79 -2.07 6.11 16.38
N ALA A 80 -1.70 6.46 17.62
CA ALA A 80 -0.63 5.79 18.36
C ALA A 80 -0.83 4.27 18.47
N ASP A 81 -2.06 3.81 18.76
CA ASP A 81 -2.37 2.37 18.85
C ASP A 81 -2.28 1.66 17.51
N THR A 82 -2.70 2.33 16.43
CA THR A 82 -2.52 1.85 15.04
C THR A 82 -1.04 1.69 14.75
N HIS A 83 -0.25 2.71 15.08
CA HIS A 83 1.19 2.75 14.85
C HIS A 83 1.94 1.66 15.63
N ALA A 84 1.62 1.47 16.91
CA ALA A 84 2.23 0.43 17.73
C ALA A 84 2.01 -0.98 17.16
N THR A 85 0.81 -1.26 16.64
CA THR A 85 0.51 -2.55 15.99
C THR A 85 1.25 -2.72 14.67
N VAL A 86 1.40 -1.63 13.92
CA VAL A 86 2.20 -1.58 12.69
C VAL A 86 3.67 -1.90 12.96
N LEU A 87 4.25 -1.31 14.02
CA LEU A 87 5.63 -1.60 14.43
C LEU A 87 5.80 -3.04 14.94
N ALA A 88 4.75 -3.62 15.54
CA ALA A 88 4.74 -5.03 15.93
C ALA A 88 4.56 -6.01 14.75
N GLY A 89 4.56 -5.52 13.50
CA GLY A 89 4.52 -6.35 12.29
C GLY A 89 3.17 -6.36 11.56
N GLY A 90 2.15 -5.65 12.06
CA GLY A 90 0.84 -5.57 11.43
C GLY A 90 0.86 -4.95 10.03
N SER A 91 -0.09 -5.31 9.17
CA SER A 91 -0.30 -4.67 7.86
C SER A 91 -0.88 -3.28 8.06
N ILE A 92 -0.21 -2.23 7.56
CA ILE A 92 -0.61 -0.83 7.78
C ILE A 92 -2.07 -0.59 7.38
N GLY A 93 -2.45 -1.01 6.16
CA GLY A 93 -3.80 -0.80 5.65
C GLY A 93 -4.87 -1.55 6.44
N ALA A 94 -4.63 -2.82 6.76
CA ALA A 94 -5.60 -3.63 7.50
C ALA A 94 -5.76 -3.12 8.94
N THR A 95 -4.64 -2.90 9.62
CA THR A 95 -4.58 -2.38 10.99
C THR A 95 -5.25 -1.01 11.13
N ALA A 96 -5.15 -0.15 10.12
CA ALA A 96 -5.83 1.14 10.06
C ALA A 96 -7.35 0.96 9.85
N ARG A 97 -7.78 0.16 8.86
CA ARG A 97 -9.20 -0.10 8.58
C ARG A 97 -9.92 -0.74 9.76
N GLU A 98 -9.30 -1.70 10.44
CA GLU A 98 -9.84 -2.34 11.65
C GLU A 98 -10.13 -1.34 12.77
N ARG A 99 -9.39 -0.21 12.80
CA ARG A 99 -9.57 0.87 13.77
C ARG A 99 -10.43 2.03 13.25
N GLY A 100 -11.10 1.83 12.12
CA GLY A 100 -12.00 2.83 11.53
C GLY A 100 -11.28 4.02 10.90
N TRP A 101 -10.01 3.86 10.51
CA TRP A 101 -9.33 4.82 9.65
C TRP A 101 -9.60 4.49 8.18
N GLU A 102 -9.93 5.51 7.40
CA GLU A 102 -9.78 5.47 5.96
C GLU A 102 -8.30 5.63 5.60
N VAL A 103 -7.89 4.94 4.55
CA VAL A 103 -6.51 4.90 4.09
C VAL A 103 -6.45 5.53 2.71
N HIS A 104 -5.87 6.72 2.63
CA HIS A 104 -5.72 7.49 1.41
C HIS A 104 -4.28 7.43 0.93
N LYS A 105 -4.09 7.17 -0.37
CA LYS A 105 -2.78 7.15 -1.01
C LYS A 105 -2.70 8.34 -1.95
N HIS A 106 -1.64 9.14 -1.80
CA HIS A 106 -1.31 10.17 -2.79
C HIS A 106 -0.06 9.72 -3.53
N THR A 107 -0.24 9.29 -4.77
CA THR A 107 0.85 8.88 -5.63
C THR A 107 1.86 10.01 -5.79
N ALA A 108 3.12 9.70 -5.52
CA ALA A 108 4.25 10.59 -5.77
C ALA A 108 5.03 10.16 -7.02
N TYR A 109 5.03 8.86 -7.33
CA TYR A 109 5.71 8.30 -8.50
C TYR A 109 5.22 6.89 -8.84
N ILE A 110 5.08 6.62 -10.14
CA ILE A 110 4.94 5.27 -10.69
C ILE A 110 6.01 5.07 -11.76
N GLY A 111 6.73 3.96 -11.70
CA GLY A 111 7.79 3.68 -12.66
C GLY A 111 8.38 2.29 -12.53
N GLN A 112 9.63 2.14 -12.99
CA GLN A 112 10.34 0.87 -12.95
C GLN A 112 11.77 1.04 -12.48
N LEU A 113 12.24 0.08 -11.70
CA LEU A 113 13.64 -0.06 -11.31
C LEU A 113 14.19 -1.38 -11.81
N ARG A 114 15.42 -1.36 -12.33
CA ARG A 114 16.11 -2.58 -12.71
C ARG A 114 16.65 -3.27 -11.46
N LEU A 115 16.25 -4.51 -11.23
CA LEU A 115 16.80 -5.34 -10.17
C LEU A 115 18.29 -5.60 -10.47
N PRO A 116 19.23 -5.30 -9.54
CA PRO A 116 20.64 -5.56 -9.77
C PRO A 116 20.95 -7.04 -10.00
N GLU A 117 21.98 -7.33 -10.81
CA GLU A 117 22.48 -8.70 -11.01
C GLU A 117 23.23 -9.24 -9.79
N ARG A 118 23.72 -8.36 -8.90
CA ARG A 118 24.30 -8.75 -7.62
C ARG A 118 23.24 -9.30 -6.66
N PRO A 119 23.61 -10.12 -5.66
CA PRO A 119 22.67 -10.53 -4.62
C PRO A 119 22.10 -9.33 -3.86
N THR A 120 20.77 -9.30 -3.70
CA THR A 120 20.03 -8.33 -2.87
C THR A 120 18.95 -9.07 -2.10
N GLU A 121 18.45 -8.47 -1.02
CA GLU A 121 17.33 -9.04 -0.26
C GLU A 121 16.08 -9.18 -1.13
N VAL A 122 15.76 -8.15 -1.91
CA VAL A 122 14.66 -8.17 -2.88
C VAL A 122 14.77 -9.35 -3.84
N ARG A 123 15.95 -9.56 -4.45
CA ARG A 123 16.17 -10.68 -5.38
C ARG A 123 15.93 -12.03 -4.70
N ARG A 124 16.43 -12.20 -3.47
CA ARG A 124 16.27 -13.44 -2.69
C ARG A 124 14.80 -13.68 -2.37
N LEU A 125 14.10 -12.68 -1.84
CA LEU A 125 12.71 -12.78 -1.40
C LEU A 125 11.73 -12.95 -2.57
N MET A 126 11.96 -12.25 -3.68
CA MET A 126 11.18 -12.38 -4.91
C MET A 126 11.59 -13.60 -5.75
N ARG A 127 12.70 -14.26 -5.41
CA ARG A 127 13.20 -15.46 -6.11
C ARG A 127 13.56 -15.20 -7.59
N LEU A 128 14.07 -14.02 -7.86
CA LEU A 128 14.44 -13.56 -9.20
C LEU A 128 15.93 -13.77 -9.50
N ARG A 129 16.32 -13.62 -10.76
CA ARG A 129 17.71 -13.84 -11.20
C ARG A 129 18.53 -12.56 -11.25
N GLY A 130 17.89 -11.40 -11.28
CA GLY A 130 18.53 -10.11 -11.49
C GLY A 130 18.40 -9.68 -12.95
N GLY A 131 18.40 -8.36 -13.18
CA GLY A 131 18.22 -7.73 -14.48
C GLY A 131 16.77 -7.46 -14.85
N GLU A 132 15.78 -8.03 -14.15
CA GLU A 132 14.37 -7.77 -14.39
C GLU A 132 14.00 -6.30 -14.08
N LEU A 133 13.01 -5.76 -14.78
CA LEU A 133 12.39 -4.47 -14.45
C LEU A 133 11.24 -4.70 -13.48
N LEU A 134 11.35 -4.13 -12.29
CA LEU A 134 10.32 -4.22 -11.24
C LEU A 134 9.49 -2.94 -11.25
N ALA A 135 8.17 -3.08 -11.22
CA ALA A 135 7.26 -1.95 -11.10
C ALA A 135 7.39 -1.34 -9.70
N VAL A 136 7.35 -0.01 -9.62
CA VAL A 136 7.54 0.76 -8.39
C VAL A 136 6.40 1.75 -8.22
N HIS A 137 5.86 1.79 -7.01
CA HIS A 137 4.89 2.80 -6.57
C HIS A 137 5.44 3.53 -5.35
N VAL A 138 5.60 4.84 -5.44
CA VAL A 138 5.91 5.72 -4.32
C VAL A 138 4.69 6.55 -4.02
N TYR A 139 4.28 6.60 -2.77
CA TYR A 139 3.13 7.38 -2.36
C TYR A 139 3.23 7.85 -0.92
N ARG A 140 2.51 8.92 -0.61
CA ARG A 140 2.25 9.33 0.76
C ARG A 140 0.98 8.66 1.25
N LEU A 141 1.06 8.06 2.43
CA LEU A 141 -0.08 7.49 3.12
C LEU A 141 -0.66 8.51 4.10
N ILE A 142 -1.96 8.75 3.99
CA ILE A 142 -2.74 9.60 4.87
C ILE A 142 -3.80 8.73 5.55
N LEU A 143 -3.92 8.86 6.87
CA LEU A 143 -4.99 8.27 7.64
C LEU A 143 -6.08 9.32 7.86
N ALA A 144 -7.32 8.98 7.50
CA ALA A 144 -8.46 9.88 7.71
C ALA A 144 -9.51 9.26 8.64
N GLN A 145 -10.06 10.07 9.54
CA GLN A 145 -11.17 9.69 10.40
C GLN A 145 -11.96 10.93 10.80
N ALA A 146 -13.26 10.95 10.45
CA ALA A 146 -14.12 12.12 10.59
C ALA A 146 -13.48 13.35 9.94
N ASP A 147 -13.31 14.44 10.68
CA ASP A 147 -12.76 15.71 10.16
C ASP A 147 -11.22 15.75 10.18
N ASN A 148 -10.55 14.64 10.51
CA ASN A 148 -9.10 14.57 10.61
C ASN A 148 -8.49 13.86 9.40
N THR A 149 -7.51 14.49 8.77
CA THR A 149 -6.64 13.90 7.77
C THR A 149 -5.19 14.07 8.23
N LEU A 150 -4.52 12.95 8.51
CA LEU A 150 -3.23 12.95 9.16
C LEU A 150 -2.18 12.28 8.27
N PRO A 151 -1.07 12.95 7.94
CA PRO A 151 0.04 12.30 7.26
C PRO A 151 0.60 11.21 8.17
N TYR A 152 0.95 10.06 7.57
CA TYR A 152 1.39 8.90 8.33
C TYR A 152 2.75 8.38 7.87
N ALA A 153 2.94 8.22 6.56
CA ALA A 153 4.20 7.70 6.02
C ALA A 153 4.40 8.06 4.55
N THR A 154 5.65 8.00 4.09
CA THR A 154 5.99 7.80 2.68
C THR A 154 6.30 6.32 2.48
N ILE A 155 5.73 5.70 1.45
CA ILE A 155 5.90 4.27 1.18
C ILE A 155 6.43 4.09 -0.24
N ILE A 156 7.46 3.26 -0.36
CA ILE A 156 7.99 2.75 -1.62
C ILE A 156 7.66 1.27 -1.68
N GLU A 157 6.82 0.88 -2.63
CA GLU A 157 6.53 -0.51 -2.95
C GLU A 157 7.19 -0.89 -4.26
N ILE A 158 7.87 -2.04 -4.28
CA ILE A 158 8.32 -2.69 -5.51
C ILE A 158 7.64 -4.04 -5.65
N HIS A 159 7.18 -4.34 -6.87
CA HIS A 159 6.31 -5.48 -7.11
C HIS A 159 6.99 -6.58 -7.92
N HIS A 160 6.66 -7.81 -7.57
CA HIS A 160 7.07 -8.98 -8.34
C HIS A 160 6.40 -8.98 -9.72
N PRO A 161 7.09 -9.34 -10.82
CA PRO A 161 6.52 -9.35 -12.17
C PRO A 161 5.24 -10.19 -12.32
N ASP A 162 5.17 -11.36 -11.68
CA ASP A 162 3.93 -12.16 -11.64
C ASP A 162 2.74 -11.52 -10.87
N TYR A 163 2.95 -10.41 -10.17
CA TYR A 163 1.91 -9.75 -9.37
C TYR A 163 1.40 -8.46 -10.02
N LEU A 164 2.21 -7.39 -10.05
CA LEU A 164 1.85 -6.11 -10.66
C LEU A 164 3.02 -5.64 -11.52
N ASP A 165 2.70 -5.30 -12.77
CA ASP A 165 3.62 -4.60 -13.66
C ASP A 165 3.33 -3.09 -13.71
N LEU A 166 4.09 -2.37 -14.54
CA LEU A 166 3.93 -0.91 -14.69
C LEU A 166 2.54 -0.52 -15.23
N THR A 167 1.98 -1.32 -16.12
CA THR A 167 0.66 -1.09 -16.72
C THR A 167 -0.43 -1.29 -15.68
N ASP A 168 -0.29 -2.33 -14.85
CA ASP A 168 -1.20 -2.60 -13.74
C ASP A 168 -1.22 -1.41 -12.77
N LEU A 169 -0.04 -0.89 -12.37
CA LEU A 169 0.04 0.25 -11.46
C LEU A 169 -0.62 1.51 -12.03
N ARG A 170 -0.34 1.85 -13.29
CA ARG A 170 -0.94 3.01 -13.95
C ARG A 170 -2.46 2.90 -14.08
N THR A 171 -2.97 1.68 -14.20
CA THR A 171 -4.41 1.42 -14.26
C THR A 171 -5.04 1.55 -12.87
N LEU A 172 -4.37 1.05 -11.83
CA LEU A 172 -4.85 1.11 -10.45
C LEU A 172 -4.88 2.53 -9.86
N TYR A 173 -3.99 3.40 -10.34
CA TYR A 173 -3.77 4.75 -9.79
C TYR A 173 -3.95 5.84 -10.85
N VAL A 174 -4.81 5.60 -11.86
CA VAL A 174 -5.00 6.46 -13.03
C VAL A 174 -5.45 7.89 -12.70
N ASP A 175 -6.16 8.06 -11.58
CA ASP A 175 -6.72 9.33 -11.13
C ASP A 175 -5.83 10.06 -10.11
N ASP A 176 -4.69 9.47 -9.73
CA ASP A 176 -3.73 10.15 -8.86
C ASP A 176 -2.79 11.01 -9.71
N ASP A 177 -2.51 12.23 -9.25
CA ASP A 177 -1.48 13.09 -9.87
C ASP A 177 -0.12 12.37 -9.83
N GLU A 178 0.30 11.78 -10.95
CA GLU A 178 1.64 11.21 -11.09
C GLU A 178 2.67 12.34 -10.99
N GLY A 179 3.28 12.49 -9.82
CA GLY A 179 4.51 13.26 -9.69
C GLY A 179 5.62 12.65 -10.55
N THR A 180 6.48 13.48 -11.13
CA THR A 180 7.73 13.02 -11.76
C THR A 180 8.86 13.17 -10.76
N LEU A 181 9.47 12.06 -10.32
CA LEU A 181 10.67 12.13 -9.50
C LEU A 181 11.91 12.39 -10.37
N PRO A 182 12.77 13.36 -10.00
CA PRO A 182 14.08 13.55 -10.64
C PRO A 182 14.91 12.27 -10.66
N ALA A 183 15.75 12.09 -11.68
CA ALA A 183 16.61 10.91 -11.82
C ALA A 183 17.52 10.66 -10.60
N ALA A 184 17.97 11.72 -9.93
CA ALA A 184 18.75 11.60 -8.70
C ALA A 184 17.96 10.96 -7.54
N ASP A 185 16.66 11.25 -7.44
CA ASP A 185 15.78 10.64 -6.44
C ASP A 185 15.55 9.16 -6.73
N ILE A 186 15.37 8.80 -8.00
CA ILE A 186 15.27 7.41 -8.44
C ILE A 186 16.54 6.62 -8.08
N GLY A 187 17.72 7.21 -8.27
CA GLY A 187 19.00 6.62 -7.87
C GLY A 187 19.09 6.36 -6.36
N ARG A 188 18.76 7.37 -5.55
CA ARG A 188 18.72 7.24 -4.08
C ARG A 188 17.73 6.17 -3.62
N MET A 189 16.54 6.11 -4.22
CA MET A 189 15.56 5.07 -3.91
C MET A 189 16.08 3.67 -4.24
N ALA A 190 16.74 3.50 -5.40
CA ALA A 190 17.34 2.22 -5.78
C ALA A 190 18.41 1.80 -4.77
N ASP A 191 19.25 2.71 -4.31
CA ASP A 191 20.25 2.43 -3.27
C ASP A 191 19.60 2.04 -1.94
N LEU A 192 18.52 2.71 -1.53
CA LEU A 192 17.76 2.37 -0.32
C LEU A 192 17.08 1.00 -0.41
N LEU A 193 16.52 0.64 -1.57
CA LEU A 193 15.82 -0.63 -1.77
C LEU A 193 16.78 -1.82 -1.95
N PHE A 194 17.93 -1.60 -2.59
CA PHE A 194 18.86 -2.67 -2.97
C PHE A 194 20.16 -2.67 -2.17
N SER A 195 20.27 -1.84 -1.14
CA SER A 195 21.39 -1.88 -0.20
C SER A 195 21.45 -3.23 0.49
N THR A 196 22.65 -3.80 0.54
CA THR A 196 22.89 -5.09 1.15
C THR A 196 22.90 -4.89 2.66
N HIS A 197 21.83 -5.26 3.34
CA HIS A 197 21.85 -5.37 4.79
C HIS A 197 22.44 -6.75 5.07
N ALA A 198 23.57 -6.79 5.79
CA ALA A 198 24.09 -8.05 6.28
C ALA A 198 23.02 -8.64 7.20
N ALA A 199 22.42 -9.76 6.80
CA ALA A 199 21.55 -10.52 7.67
C ALA A 199 22.33 -10.78 8.97
N ARG A 200 21.82 -10.28 10.09
CA ARG A 200 22.31 -10.66 11.42
C ARG A 200 21.88 -12.08 11.72
#